data_AF-A0A0J9W6J5-F1
#
_entry.id   AF-A0A0J9W6J5-F1
#
_cell.length_a   1.000
_cell.length_b   1.000
_cell.length_c   1.000
_cell.angle_alpha   90.00
_cell.angle_beta   90.00
_cell.angle_gamma   90.00
#
_symmetry.space_group_name_H-M   'P 1'
#
loop_
_entity.id
_entity.type
_entity.pdbx_description
1 polymer ?
#
loop_
_entity_poly.entity_id
_entity_poly.type
_entity_poly.pdbx_seq_one_letter_code
_entity_poly.pdbx_strand_id
1 'polypeptide(L)'
;MPLASSPEPGQAGPDGDSSSCIIVNAGDIDSIAPALSPTAPSIQAGTQPTLRYDDPRAIYQRYVAARDAWYKAQPRGSVKTNQEYRKAQGLPLRYDKASYQWCLDWKQMGQRCTMPTGSRDWSKEEMMAYLDWSKAEDDRVEAQVAAEMESNPFSAGRRGMREIWEAAEKDGKEQQGLYSAK
;
A
#
# COMPACT_ATOMS: atom_id res chain seq x y z
N MET A 1 11.72 -1.64 -63.95
CA MET A 1 13.14 -1.19 -63.90
C MET A 1 13.54 -1.03 -62.42
N PRO A 2 14.85 -1.08 -62.07
CA PRO A 2 15.30 -1.33 -60.69
C PRO A 2 15.98 -0.11 -60.01
N LEU A 3 16.80 -0.40 -58.97
CA LEU A 3 17.57 0.47 -58.05
C LEU A 3 16.72 0.97 -56.84
N ALA A 4 17.00 0.61 -55.58
CA ALA A 4 18.23 0.67 -54.72
C ALA A 4 18.37 2.03 -54.00
N SER A 5 18.89 2.15 -52.77
CA SER A 5 19.65 1.18 -51.95
C SER A 5 19.51 1.42 -50.43
N SER A 6 19.93 0.45 -49.62
CA SER A 6 20.25 0.56 -48.17
C SER A 6 21.67 1.16 -47.99
N PRO A 7 22.17 1.59 -46.79
CA PRO A 7 21.91 1.00 -45.45
C PRO A 7 21.89 1.93 -44.20
N GLU A 8 21.69 1.30 -43.05
CA GLU A 8 22.08 1.73 -41.68
C GLU A 8 23.63 1.79 -41.52
N PRO A 9 24.24 2.39 -40.46
CA PRO A 9 24.11 1.91 -39.06
C PRO A 9 24.19 2.99 -37.94
N GLY A 10 23.91 2.61 -36.67
CA GLY A 10 24.39 3.42 -35.53
C GLY A 10 23.89 3.08 -34.11
N GLN A 11 24.56 2.12 -33.45
CA GLN A 11 25.01 2.08 -32.03
C GLN A 11 24.46 3.10 -30.98
N ALA A 12 24.26 2.76 -29.70
CA ALA A 12 24.39 1.50 -28.94
C ALA A 12 23.71 1.65 -27.55
N GLY A 13 23.72 0.58 -26.72
CA GLY A 13 23.36 0.64 -25.30
C GLY A 13 24.43 1.32 -24.41
N PRO A 14 24.41 1.17 -23.07
CA PRO A 14 24.09 -0.08 -22.38
C PRO A 14 23.05 0.02 -21.24
N ASP A 15 22.72 -1.14 -20.68
CA ASP A 15 21.91 -1.34 -19.48
C ASP A 15 22.52 -0.70 -18.22
N GLY A 16 21.66 -0.20 -17.34
CA GLY A 16 22.03 0.42 -16.06
C GLY A 16 21.41 -0.30 -14.87
N ASP A 17 21.91 -1.50 -14.54
CA ASP A 17 21.62 -2.15 -13.25
C ASP A 17 22.16 -1.26 -12.11
N SER A 18 21.29 -0.89 -11.18
CA SER A 18 21.65 -0.16 -9.96
C SER A 18 21.17 -0.89 -8.72
N SER A 19 21.59 -2.15 -8.62
CA SER A 19 21.56 -2.97 -7.41
C SER A 19 22.33 -2.31 -6.26
N SER A 20 21.71 -1.36 -5.57
CA SER A 20 22.27 -0.69 -4.40
C SER A 20 22.24 -1.59 -3.17
N CYS A 21 23.25 -2.45 -3.05
CA CYS A 21 23.49 -3.25 -1.86
C CYS A 21 24.34 -2.46 -0.84
N ILE A 22 23.72 -2.08 0.28
CA ILE A 22 24.41 -1.32 1.33
C ILE A 22 25.33 -2.28 2.10
N ILE A 23 26.64 -2.20 1.83
CA ILE A 23 27.68 -2.80 2.66
C ILE A 23 27.78 -2.02 3.98
N VAL A 24 27.72 -2.72 5.11
CA VAL A 24 27.95 -2.14 6.43
C VAL A 24 29.39 -2.42 6.85
N ASN A 25 30.20 -1.37 7.02
CA ASN A 25 31.49 -1.43 7.69
C ASN A 25 31.42 -0.64 9.00
N ALA A 26 32.06 -1.16 10.05
CA ALA A 26 32.21 -0.51 11.35
C ALA A 26 33.68 -0.10 11.60
N GLY A 27 33.89 0.92 12.44
CA GLY A 27 35.22 1.36 12.89
C GLY A 27 35.18 2.64 13.71
N ASP A 28 35.81 2.61 14.88
CA ASP A 28 36.06 3.73 15.80
C ASP A 28 37.42 4.41 15.47
N ILE A 29 37.94 5.48 16.08
CA ILE A 29 37.68 6.28 17.32
C ILE A 29 38.05 7.76 16.98
N ASP A 30 37.99 8.82 17.81
CA ASP A 30 37.82 9.00 19.27
C ASP A 30 37.22 10.40 19.61
N SER A 31 36.98 10.62 20.91
CA SER A 31 36.97 11.86 21.70
C SER A 31 37.29 13.23 21.05
N ILE A 32 36.42 14.21 21.32
CA ILE A 32 36.78 15.53 21.90
C ILE A 32 35.50 16.22 22.44
N ALA A 33 35.63 16.99 23.53
CA ALA A 33 34.57 17.79 24.16
C ALA A 33 35.19 18.97 24.94
N PRO A 34 34.42 19.96 25.45
CA PRO A 34 33.00 20.25 25.25
C PRO A 34 32.74 21.65 24.64
N ALA A 35 31.52 21.91 24.16
CA ALA A 35 31.05 23.25 23.81
C ALA A 35 29.60 23.50 24.27
N LEU A 36 29.27 24.76 24.57
CA LEU A 36 28.07 25.18 25.29
C LEU A 36 26.76 24.96 24.50
N SER A 37 25.65 24.80 25.23
CA SER A 37 24.31 24.54 24.71
C SER A 37 23.82 25.54 23.66
N PRO A 38 22.96 25.08 22.76
CA PRO A 38 21.59 25.58 22.77
C PRO A 38 20.59 24.50 23.18
N THR A 39 19.51 24.91 23.86
CA THR A 39 18.40 24.02 24.23
C THR A 39 17.83 23.36 22.99
N ALA A 40 17.82 22.02 22.95
CA ALA A 40 17.25 21.30 21.83
C ALA A 40 15.76 21.68 21.67
N PRO A 41 15.29 22.01 20.45
CA PRO A 41 13.84 22.07 20.22
C PRO A 41 13.29 20.68 20.53
N SER A 42 12.34 20.60 21.45
CA SER A 42 11.66 19.34 21.74
C SER A 42 11.05 18.84 20.44
N ILE A 43 11.59 17.76 19.89
CA ILE A 43 10.97 17.05 18.78
C ILE A 43 9.69 16.46 19.37
N GLN A 44 8.60 17.22 19.21
CA GLN A 44 7.26 16.73 19.44
C GLN A 44 7.14 15.43 18.64
N ALA A 45 7.07 14.30 19.34
CA ALA A 45 6.88 13.00 18.73
C ALA A 45 5.58 13.09 17.94
N GLY A 46 5.70 13.25 16.62
CA GLY A 46 4.60 13.73 15.79
C GLY A 46 3.48 12.71 15.82
N THR A 47 2.44 12.99 16.63
CA THR A 47 1.25 12.15 16.74
C THR A 47 0.61 12.08 15.37
N GLN A 48 0.97 11.05 14.61
CA GLN A 48 0.43 10.83 13.27
C GLN A 48 -1.10 10.81 13.41
N PRO A 49 -1.84 11.60 12.60
CA PRO A 49 -3.29 11.60 12.68
C PRO A 49 -3.78 10.16 12.58
N THR A 50 -4.62 9.72 13.51
CA THR A 50 -5.22 8.38 13.47
C THR A 50 -6.11 8.30 12.24
N LEU A 51 -5.52 7.82 11.15
CA LEU A 51 -6.20 7.71 9.87
C LEU A 51 -7.34 6.70 9.98
N ARG A 52 -8.41 6.93 9.23
CA ARG A 52 -9.52 5.99 9.15
C ARG A 52 -9.06 4.67 8.54
N TYR A 53 -9.78 3.59 8.86
CA TYR A 53 -9.55 2.27 8.28
C TYR A 53 -9.53 2.30 6.75
N ASP A 54 -10.48 3.01 6.15
CA ASP A 54 -10.69 3.19 4.71
C ASP A 54 -9.80 4.27 4.06
N ASP A 55 -8.94 4.96 4.82
CA ASP A 55 -8.03 5.96 4.26
C ASP A 55 -6.95 5.29 3.38
N PRO A 56 -6.78 5.69 2.10
CA PRO A 56 -5.80 5.07 1.20
C PRO A 56 -4.36 5.12 1.72
N ARG A 57 -4.00 6.12 2.54
CA ARG A 57 -2.67 6.24 3.15
C ARG A 57 -2.53 5.25 4.30
N ALA A 58 -3.59 4.99 5.08
CA ALA A 58 -3.61 3.95 6.10
C ALA A 58 -3.53 2.56 5.47
N ILE A 59 -4.29 2.32 4.39
CA ILE A 59 -4.23 1.09 3.61
C ILE A 59 -2.80 0.81 3.12
N TYR A 60 -2.14 1.82 2.54
CA TYR A 60 -0.75 1.68 2.10
C TYR A 60 0.24 1.49 3.27
N GLN A 61 0.08 2.18 4.40
CA GLN A 61 0.89 1.95 5.60
C GLN A 61 0.77 0.50 6.09
N ARG A 62 -0.44 -0.07 6.11
CA ARG A 62 -0.68 -1.48 6.47
C ARG A 62 -0.03 -2.44 5.46
N TYR A 63 -0.12 -2.14 4.15
CA TYR A 63 0.54 -2.90 3.09
C TYR A 63 2.06 -2.94 3.27
N VAL A 64 2.69 -1.77 3.51
CA VAL A 64 4.14 -1.66 3.76
C VAL A 64 4.53 -2.43 5.03
N ALA A 65 3.78 -2.29 6.13
CA ALA A 65 4.06 -3.03 7.37
C ALA A 65 4.00 -4.56 7.16
N ALA A 66 3.01 -5.07 6.42
CA ALA A 66 2.88 -6.50 6.10
C ALA A 66 4.01 -6.99 5.17
N ARG A 67 4.34 -6.23 4.13
CA ARG A 67 5.46 -6.50 3.21
C ARG A 67 6.80 -6.52 3.93
N ASP A 68 7.03 -5.58 4.83
CA ASP A 68 8.28 -5.45 5.58
C ASP A 68 8.38 -6.51 6.70
N ALA A 69 7.26 -6.97 7.25
CA ALA A 69 7.21 -8.16 8.12
C ALA A 69 7.55 -9.44 7.34
N TRP A 70 7.00 -9.62 6.13
CA TRP A 70 7.35 -10.72 5.24
C TRP A 70 8.84 -10.67 4.86
N TYR A 71 9.38 -9.50 4.50
CA TYR A 71 10.83 -9.32 4.27
C TYR A 71 11.69 -9.71 5.48
N LYS A 72 11.25 -9.46 6.71
CA LYS A 72 11.98 -9.87 7.94
C LYS A 72 11.95 -11.38 8.14
N ALA A 73 10.85 -12.04 7.80
CA ALA A 73 10.72 -13.51 7.87
C ALA A 73 11.51 -14.25 6.77
N GLN A 74 11.86 -13.59 5.66
CA GLN A 74 12.59 -14.22 4.56
C GLN A 74 14.05 -14.60 4.93
N PRO A 75 14.50 -15.84 4.59
CA PRO A 75 15.88 -16.30 4.79
C PRO A 75 16.98 -15.34 4.32
N ARG A 76 18.19 -15.52 4.87
CA ARG A 76 19.39 -14.77 4.46
C ARG A 76 19.78 -15.19 3.03
N GLY A 77 19.80 -14.22 2.11
CA GLY A 77 20.03 -14.46 0.68
C GLY A 77 18.75 -14.46 -0.18
N SER A 78 17.56 -14.51 0.42
CA SER A 78 16.30 -14.36 -0.33
C SER A 78 16.19 -12.98 -0.99
N VAL A 79 15.63 -12.94 -2.20
CA VAL A 79 15.34 -11.71 -2.95
C VAL A 79 14.12 -11.01 -2.34
N LYS A 80 14.33 -9.82 -1.77
CA LYS A 80 13.31 -9.05 -1.04
C LYS A 80 12.76 -7.92 -1.90
N THR A 81 11.89 -8.26 -2.85
CA THR A 81 11.19 -7.29 -3.72
C THR A 81 9.67 -7.36 -3.56
N ASN A 82 9.00 -6.28 -3.94
CA ASN A 82 7.54 -6.22 -3.92
C ASN A 82 6.91 -7.25 -4.88
N GLN A 83 7.60 -7.67 -5.95
CA GLN A 83 7.08 -8.70 -6.85
C GLN A 83 7.05 -10.08 -6.17
N GLU A 84 8.11 -10.44 -5.44
CA GLU A 84 8.12 -11.71 -4.69
C GLU A 84 7.15 -11.70 -3.51
N TYR A 85 7.00 -10.57 -2.82
CA TYR A 85 5.95 -10.41 -1.80
C TYR A 85 4.55 -10.65 -2.39
N ARG A 86 4.22 -10.00 -3.52
CA ARG A 86 2.91 -10.15 -4.16
C ARG A 86 2.65 -11.57 -4.63
N LYS A 87 3.64 -12.24 -5.24
CA LYS A 87 3.55 -13.68 -5.59
C LYS A 87 3.27 -14.53 -4.35
N ALA A 88 4.01 -14.33 -3.26
CA ALA A 88 3.86 -15.11 -2.03
C ALA A 88 2.49 -14.95 -1.36
N GLN A 89 1.85 -13.78 -1.52
CA GLN A 89 0.50 -13.47 -1.04
C GLN A 89 -0.60 -13.77 -2.07
N GLY A 90 -0.28 -14.32 -3.25
CA GLY A 90 -1.25 -14.55 -4.34
C GLY A 90 -1.79 -13.28 -5.03
N LEU A 91 -1.24 -12.10 -4.74
CA LEU A 91 -1.73 -10.81 -5.21
C LEU A 91 -1.38 -10.55 -6.69
N PRO A 92 -2.25 -9.86 -7.46
CA PRO A 92 -1.97 -9.53 -8.86
C PRO A 92 -0.67 -8.73 -9.01
N LEU A 93 0.27 -9.19 -9.84
CA LEU A 93 1.54 -8.48 -10.06
C LEU A 93 1.38 -7.10 -10.71
N ARG A 94 0.28 -6.89 -11.45
CA ARG A 94 -0.17 -5.61 -12.00
C ARG A 94 -1.69 -5.63 -12.11
N TYR A 95 -2.32 -4.48 -11.96
CA TYR A 95 -3.69 -4.24 -12.39
C TYR A 95 -3.73 -3.67 -13.81
N ASP A 96 -4.92 -3.64 -14.41
CA ASP A 96 -5.17 -3.08 -15.73
C ASP A 96 -5.35 -1.54 -15.69
N LYS A 97 -5.48 -0.89 -16.85
CA LYS A 97 -5.66 0.57 -16.90
C LYS A 97 -7.00 1.03 -16.30
N ALA A 98 -8.08 0.27 -16.44
CA ALA A 98 -9.39 0.65 -15.90
C ALA A 98 -9.37 0.66 -14.36
N SER A 99 -8.81 -0.37 -13.72
CA SER A 99 -8.64 -0.41 -12.26
C SER A 99 -7.87 0.80 -11.72
N TYR A 100 -6.76 1.17 -12.37
CA TYR A 100 -5.96 2.36 -12.00
C TYR A 100 -6.64 3.71 -12.30
N GLN A 101 -7.67 3.76 -13.14
CA GLN A 101 -8.48 4.97 -13.33
C GLN A 101 -9.63 5.02 -12.32
N TRP A 102 -10.25 3.88 -12.04
CA TRP A 102 -11.31 3.74 -11.05
C TRP A 102 -10.85 4.13 -9.64
N CYS A 103 -9.67 3.70 -9.20
CA CYS A 103 -9.18 4.05 -7.87
C CYS A 103 -8.82 5.55 -7.71
N LEU A 104 -8.67 6.30 -8.81
CA LEU A 104 -8.45 7.76 -8.81
C LEU A 104 -9.75 8.57 -8.84
N ASP A 105 -10.91 7.91 -8.92
CA ASP A 105 -12.20 8.60 -8.78
C ASP A 105 -12.34 9.25 -7.39
N TRP A 106 -13.13 10.32 -7.33
CA TRP A 106 -13.35 11.10 -6.10
C TRP A 106 -14.01 10.31 -4.97
N LYS A 107 -14.68 9.19 -5.27
CA LYS A 107 -15.26 8.28 -4.26
C LYS A 107 -14.25 7.29 -3.67
N GLN A 108 -13.11 7.10 -4.34
CA GLN A 108 -12.12 6.06 -4.00
C GLN A 108 -10.90 6.72 -3.32
N MET A 109 -9.72 6.72 -3.95
CA MET A 109 -8.55 7.43 -3.40
C MET A 109 -8.56 8.95 -3.70
N GLY A 110 -9.43 9.40 -4.61
CA GLY A 110 -9.34 10.72 -5.22
C GLY A 110 -8.11 10.88 -6.12
N GLN A 111 -8.09 11.95 -6.92
CA GLN A 111 -7.06 12.14 -7.96
C GLN A 111 -5.62 12.28 -7.41
N ARG A 112 -5.45 12.75 -6.16
CA ARG A 112 -4.15 13.03 -5.55
C ARG A 112 -4.13 12.73 -4.06
N CYS A 113 -2.98 12.32 -3.56
CA CYS A 113 -2.70 12.15 -2.14
C CYS A 113 -2.54 13.53 -1.46
N THR A 114 -3.54 13.92 -0.68
CA THR A 114 -3.49 15.12 0.17
C THR A 114 -2.71 14.85 1.45
N MET A 115 -1.79 15.74 1.79
CA MET A 115 -0.95 15.72 3.00
C MET A 115 -1.01 17.10 3.67
N PRO A 116 -0.71 17.24 4.98
CA PRO A 116 -0.71 18.55 5.64
C PRO A 116 0.23 19.58 5.01
N THR A 117 1.25 19.12 4.27
CA THR A 117 2.27 19.94 3.60
C THR A 117 2.01 20.20 2.11
N GLY A 118 0.93 19.65 1.52
CA GLY A 118 0.61 19.80 0.11
C GLY A 118 -0.05 18.56 -0.52
N SER A 119 -0.11 18.50 -1.85
CA SER A 119 -0.77 17.42 -2.58
C SER A 119 0.16 16.81 -3.64
N ARG A 120 0.32 15.48 -3.61
CA ARG A 120 1.14 14.72 -4.57
C ARG A 120 0.32 13.67 -5.32
N ASP A 121 0.83 13.22 -6.45
CA ASP A 121 0.26 12.09 -7.17
C ASP A 121 0.42 10.78 -6.38
N TRP A 122 -0.52 9.86 -6.59
CA TRP A 122 -0.45 8.50 -6.06
C TRP A 122 0.60 7.69 -6.82
N SER A 123 1.45 6.97 -6.10
CA SER A 123 2.36 5.99 -6.71
C SER A 123 1.58 4.74 -7.13
N LYS A 124 2.09 4.01 -8.12
CA LYS A 124 1.48 2.74 -8.55
C LYS A 124 1.43 1.69 -7.42
N GLU A 125 2.36 1.72 -6.46
CA GLU A 125 2.32 0.78 -5.33
C GLU A 125 1.19 1.12 -4.35
N GLU A 126 0.92 2.41 -4.08
CA GLU A 126 -0.24 2.84 -3.30
C GLU A 126 -1.56 2.47 -3.98
N MET A 127 -1.64 2.68 -5.31
CA MET A 127 -2.83 2.31 -6.09
C MET A 127 -3.06 0.79 -6.10
N MET A 128 -1.99 -0.02 -6.22
CA MET A 128 -2.10 -1.48 -6.09
C MET A 128 -2.52 -1.88 -4.68
N ALA A 129 -1.92 -1.33 -3.63
CA ALA A 129 -2.29 -1.63 -2.24
C ALA A 129 -3.76 -1.30 -1.93
N TYR A 130 -4.29 -0.21 -2.50
CA TYR A 130 -5.71 0.14 -2.41
C TYR A 130 -6.59 -0.86 -3.17
N LEU A 131 -6.20 -1.25 -4.38
CA LEU A 131 -6.92 -2.24 -5.20
C LEU A 131 -6.82 -3.68 -4.67
N ASP A 132 -5.79 -4.01 -3.88
CA ASP A 132 -5.70 -5.27 -3.13
C ASP A 132 -6.68 -5.24 -1.96
N TRP A 133 -6.66 -4.16 -1.17
CA TRP A 133 -7.54 -4.00 -0.01
C TRP A 133 -9.02 -3.94 -0.40
N SER A 134 -9.39 -3.14 -1.42
CA SER A 134 -10.78 -3.04 -1.89
C SER A 134 -11.34 -4.40 -2.27
N LYS A 135 -10.56 -5.23 -2.98
CA LYS A 135 -11.00 -6.59 -3.34
C LYS A 135 -11.12 -7.50 -2.14
N ALA A 136 -10.15 -7.49 -1.23
CA ALA A 136 -10.22 -8.28 -0.01
C ALA A 136 -11.38 -7.85 0.91
N GLU A 137 -11.81 -6.58 0.84
CA GLU A 137 -12.99 -6.05 1.52
C GLU A 137 -14.28 -6.50 0.85
N ASP A 138 -14.37 -6.37 -0.49
CA ASP A 138 -15.49 -6.87 -1.30
C ASP A 138 -15.69 -8.40 -1.08
N ASP A 139 -14.62 -9.19 -1.19
CA ASP A 139 -14.60 -10.64 -0.95
C ASP A 139 -15.07 -10.98 0.48
N ARG A 140 -14.67 -10.18 1.49
CA ARG A 140 -15.11 -10.37 2.89
C ARG A 140 -16.60 -10.09 3.06
N VAL A 141 -17.09 -8.99 2.47
CA VAL A 141 -18.50 -8.61 2.53
C VAL A 141 -19.37 -9.64 1.80
N GLU A 142 -18.93 -10.14 0.63
CA GLU A 142 -19.63 -11.21 -0.08
C GLU A 142 -19.66 -12.51 0.75
N ALA A 143 -18.53 -12.91 1.36
CA ALA A 143 -18.48 -14.08 2.25
C ALA A 143 -19.40 -13.94 3.47
N GLN A 144 -19.50 -12.74 4.05
CA GLN A 144 -20.41 -12.45 5.17
C GLN A 144 -21.88 -12.51 4.75
N VAL A 145 -22.22 -11.99 3.57
CA VAL A 145 -23.58 -12.08 2.99
C VAL A 145 -23.93 -13.51 2.61
N ALA A 146 -22.98 -14.29 2.09
CA ALA A 146 -23.18 -15.71 1.77
C ALA A 146 -23.43 -16.55 3.02
N ALA A 147 -22.64 -16.37 4.08
CA ALA A 147 -22.84 -17.04 5.37
C ALA A 147 -24.20 -16.67 6.01
N GLU A 148 -24.64 -15.41 5.87
CA GLU A 148 -25.97 -15.00 6.31
C GLU A 148 -27.07 -15.72 5.51
N MET A 149 -26.98 -15.71 4.18
CA MET A 149 -27.93 -16.36 3.27
C MET A 149 -28.06 -17.86 3.55
N GLU A 150 -26.96 -18.55 3.86
CA GLU A 150 -26.99 -19.95 4.26
C GLU A 150 -27.66 -20.14 5.64
N SER A 151 -27.35 -19.27 6.61
CA SER A 151 -27.90 -19.36 7.97
C SER A 151 -29.40 -19.06 8.05
N ASN A 152 -29.92 -18.19 7.17
CA ASN A 152 -31.32 -17.79 7.14
C ASN A 152 -31.76 -17.31 5.73
N PRO A 153 -32.11 -18.24 4.81
CA PRO A 153 -32.50 -17.90 3.44
C PRO A 153 -33.69 -16.93 3.29
N PHE A 154 -34.42 -16.65 4.38
CA PHE A 154 -35.62 -15.80 4.40
C PHE A 154 -35.42 -14.43 5.08
N SER A 155 -34.22 -14.07 5.56
CA SER A 155 -33.95 -12.71 6.11
C SER A 155 -33.61 -11.67 5.05
N ALA A 156 -33.11 -12.07 3.87
CA ALA A 156 -32.72 -11.14 2.80
C ALA A 156 -33.86 -10.20 2.34
N GLY A 157 -35.10 -10.67 2.37
CA GLY A 157 -36.29 -9.87 2.09
C GLY A 157 -36.95 -9.20 3.30
N ARG A 158 -36.34 -9.27 4.50
CA ARG A 158 -36.92 -8.78 5.77
C ARG A 158 -36.15 -7.63 6.41
N ARG A 159 -34.87 -7.44 6.09
CA ARG A 159 -34.09 -6.33 6.68
C ARG A 159 -34.60 -4.96 6.21
N GLY A 160 -34.85 -4.08 7.17
CA GLY A 160 -35.12 -2.68 6.90
C GLY A 160 -33.83 -1.93 6.51
N MET A 161 -33.96 -0.89 5.67
CA MET A 161 -32.86 -0.01 5.28
C MET A 161 -32.04 0.48 6.49
N ARG A 162 -32.70 0.81 7.60
CA ARG A 162 -32.06 1.23 8.86
C ARG A 162 -31.14 0.15 9.43
N GLU A 163 -31.57 -1.11 9.45
CA GLU A 163 -30.82 -2.23 10.03
C GLU A 163 -29.55 -2.53 9.21
N ILE A 164 -29.62 -2.32 7.89
CA ILE A 164 -28.47 -2.42 6.98
C ILE A 164 -27.44 -1.34 7.29
N TRP A 165 -27.87 -0.08 7.48
CA TRP A 165 -26.97 1.01 7.90
C TRP A 165 -26.36 0.78 9.29
N GLU A 166 -27.14 0.32 10.26
CA GLU A 166 -26.65 0.06 11.62
C GLU A 166 -25.66 -1.13 11.67
N ALA A 167 -25.87 -2.16 10.84
CA ALA A 167 -24.91 -3.25 10.67
C ALA A 167 -23.60 -2.77 10.03
N ALA A 168 -23.67 -1.96 8.96
CA ALA A 168 -22.49 -1.42 8.29
C ALA A 168 -21.70 -0.43 9.18
N GLU A 169 -22.40 0.42 9.95
CA GLU A 169 -21.74 1.35 10.87
C GLU A 169 -21.06 0.61 12.04
N LYS A 170 -21.65 -0.49 12.50
CA LYS A 170 -21.03 -1.36 13.51
C LYS A 170 -19.78 -2.05 12.95
N ASP A 171 -19.88 -2.68 11.79
CA ASP A 171 -18.76 -3.37 11.13
C ASP A 171 -17.57 -2.43 10.89
N GLY A 172 -17.81 -1.22 10.36
CA GLY A 172 -16.77 -0.21 10.17
C GLY A 172 -16.08 0.23 11.47
N LYS A 173 -16.80 0.26 12.61
CA LYS A 173 -16.21 0.51 13.94
C LYS A 173 -15.36 -0.66 14.42
N GLU A 174 -15.79 -1.90 14.16
CA GLU A 174 -15.04 -3.11 14.50
C GLU A 174 -13.73 -3.20 13.68
N GLN A 175 -13.77 -2.92 12.37
CA GLN A 175 -12.56 -2.82 11.54
C GLN A 175 -11.61 -1.71 12.01
N GLN A 176 -12.14 -0.51 12.29
CA GLN A 176 -11.31 0.58 12.86
C GLN A 176 -10.63 0.15 14.17
N GLY A 177 -11.34 -0.54 15.07
CA GLY A 177 -10.78 -1.08 16.30
C GLY A 177 -9.64 -2.08 16.07
N LEU A 178 -9.84 -3.05 15.18
CA LEU A 178 -8.85 -4.10 14.85
C LEU A 178 -7.55 -3.56 14.24
N TYR A 179 -7.59 -2.38 13.62
CA TYR A 179 -6.45 -1.75 12.95
C TYR A 179 -5.88 -0.51 13.67
N SER A 180 -6.57 0.06 14.67
CA SER A 180 -6.02 1.08 15.57
C SER A 180 -5.43 0.51 16.87
N ALA A 181 -5.55 -0.80 17.12
CA ALA A 181 -5.02 -1.49 18.30
C ALA A 181 -3.72 -2.30 18.03
N LYS A 182 -2.95 -1.93 16.99
CA LYS A 182 -1.70 -2.60 16.55
C LYS A 182 -0.59 -1.57 16.36
#